data_AF-A0A661LEM6-F1
#
_entry.id   AF-A0A661LEM6-F1
#
_cell.length_a   1.000
_cell.length_b   1.000
_cell.length_c   1.000
_cell.angle_alpha   90.00
_cell.angle_beta   90.00
_cell.angle_gamma   90.00
#
_symmetry.space_group_name_H-M   'P 1'
#
loop_
_entity.id
_entity.type
_entity.pdbx_description
1 polymer ?
#
loop_
_entity_poly.entity_id
_entity_poly.type
_entity_poly.pdbx_seq_one_letter_code
_entity_poly.pdbx_strand_id
1 'polypeptide(L)'
;MTTALKSRIEPIRKFVKTIKKDINRILPFAGSQLTNAIAEGLNRIIKMIKNRASGFRTLEAFSDIIFLTIGGLNIPAQIPVKFRAI
;
A
#
# COMPACT_ATOMS: atom_id res chain seq x y z
N MET A 1 3.17 27.95 -10.06
CA MET A 1 2.02 27.60 -9.17
C MET A 1 0.98 28.71 -9.03
N THR A 2 1.36 29.99 -9.01
CA THR A 2 0.45 31.12 -8.76
C THR A 2 -0.62 31.29 -9.85
N THR A 3 -0.25 31.11 -11.12
CA THR A 3 -1.20 31.11 -12.26
C THR A 3 -2.27 30.02 -12.12
N ALA A 4 -1.87 28.82 -11.72
CA ALA A 4 -2.77 27.69 -11.50
C ALA A 4 -3.71 27.88 -10.29
N LEU A 5 -3.30 28.62 -9.26
CA LEU A 5 -4.16 28.97 -8.12
C LEU A 5 -5.16 30.10 -8.44
N LYS A 6 -4.81 30.97 -9.40
CA LYS A 6 -5.67 32.05 -9.93
C LYS A 6 -6.63 31.53 -11.01
N SER A 7 -6.45 30.30 -11.49
CA SER A 7 -7.40 29.63 -12.39
C SER A 7 -8.77 29.49 -11.74
N ARG A 8 -9.84 29.60 -12.53
CA ARG A 8 -11.23 29.32 -12.10
C ARG A 8 -11.56 27.83 -12.13
N ILE A 9 -10.60 26.97 -12.47
CA ILE A 9 -10.76 25.51 -12.54
C ILE A 9 -10.43 24.92 -11.17
N GLU A 10 -11.47 24.59 -10.39
CA GLU A 10 -11.33 24.02 -9.04
C GLU A 10 -10.41 22.78 -8.97
N PRO A 11 -10.49 21.81 -9.90
CA PRO A 11 -9.55 20.68 -9.92
C PRO A 11 -8.07 21.09 -9.91
N ILE A 12 -7.71 22.12 -10.68
CA ILE A 12 -6.32 22.62 -10.77
C ILE A 12 -5.90 23.28 -9.46
N ARG A 13 -6.78 24.09 -8.86
CA ARG A 13 -6.51 24.73 -7.57
C ARG A 13 -6.30 23.68 -6.47
N LYS A 14 -7.15 22.65 -6.44
CA LYS A 14 -7.05 21.52 -5.49
C LYS A 14 -5.73 20.77 -5.68
N PHE A 15 -5.35 20.44 -6.91
CA PHE A 15 -4.09 19.78 -7.22
C PHE A 15 -2.88 20.56 -6.70
N VAL A 16 -2.81 21.87 -6.98
CA VAL A 16 -1.71 22.71 -6.50
C VAL A 16 -1.66 22.80 -4.98
N LYS A 17 -2.82 22.88 -4.31
CA LYS A 17 -2.90 22.83 -2.84
C LYS A 17 -2.35 21.52 -2.29
N THR A 18 -2.68 20.38 -2.91
CA THR A 18 -2.14 19.08 -2.53
C THR A 18 -0.62 19.03 -2.69
N ILE A 19 -0.09 19.45 -3.84
CA ILE A 19 1.38 19.50 -4.04
C ILE A 19 2.05 20.37 -2.98
N LYS A 20 1.51 21.56 -2.70
CA LYS A 20 2.08 22.45 -1.66
C LYS A 20 2.07 21.82 -0.27
N LYS A 21 0.99 21.12 0.07
CA LYS A 21 0.84 20.42 1.37
C LYS A 21 1.86 19.30 1.52
N ASP A 22 2.07 18.52 0.47
CA ASP A 22 2.86 17.28 0.51
C ASP A 22 4.25 17.41 -0.15
N ILE A 23 4.70 18.64 -0.44
CA ILE A 23 5.96 18.91 -1.17
C ILE A 23 7.18 18.24 -0.51
N ASN A 24 7.21 18.21 0.84
CA ASN A 24 8.29 17.60 1.63
C ASN A 24 8.37 16.08 1.45
N ARG A 25 7.26 15.45 1.03
CA ARG A 25 7.21 14.01 0.72
C ARG A 25 7.52 13.72 -0.75
N ILE A 26 7.36 14.71 -1.63
CA ILE A 26 7.60 14.59 -3.08
C ILE A 26 9.07 14.85 -3.42
N LEU A 27 9.68 15.89 -2.84
CA LEU A 27 11.06 16.29 -3.14
C LEU A 27 12.13 15.22 -2.89
N PRO A 28 12.04 14.35 -1.87
CA PRO A 28 13.03 13.30 -1.65
C PRO A 28 13.21 12.38 -2.87
N PHE A 29 12.17 12.17 -3.69
CA PHE A 29 12.26 11.38 -4.91
C PHE A 29 13.34 11.89 -5.88
N ALA A 30 13.52 13.21 -5.99
CA ALA A 30 14.48 13.82 -6.92
C ALA A 30 15.95 13.57 -6.54
N GLY A 31 16.26 13.36 -5.26
CA GLY A 31 17.63 13.17 -4.77
C GLY A 31 17.94 11.76 -4.27
N SER A 32 16.94 11.01 -3.79
CA SER A 32 17.12 9.69 -3.16
C SER A 32 16.53 8.54 -3.97
N GLN A 33 15.78 8.83 -5.05
CA GLN A 33 14.94 7.85 -5.78
C GLN A 33 13.95 7.07 -4.89
N LEU A 34 13.73 7.49 -3.64
CA LEU A 34 12.76 6.87 -2.76
C LEU A 34 11.37 7.04 -3.36
N THR A 35 10.71 5.92 -3.68
CA THR A 35 9.37 5.89 -4.24
C THR A 35 8.41 5.21 -3.27
N ASN A 36 7.14 5.61 -3.34
CA ASN A 36 6.07 4.93 -2.61
C ASN A 36 5.62 3.62 -3.29
N ALA A 37 6.31 3.16 -4.33
CA ALA A 37 5.86 2.05 -5.18
C ALA A 37 5.69 0.74 -4.40
N ILE A 38 6.59 0.44 -3.46
CA ILE A 38 6.50 -0.75 -2.61
C ILE A 38 5.24 -0.68 -1.73
N ALA A 39 5.00 0.47 -1.07
CA ALA A 39 3.83 0.64 -0.22
C ALA A 39 2.52 0.61 -1.03
N GLU A 40 2.51 1.16 -2.26
CA GLU A 40 1.36 1.05 -3.17
C GLU A 40 1.11 -0.39 -3.63
N GLY A 41 2.19 -1.13 -3.91
CA GLY A 41 2.13 -2.57 -4.19
C GLY A 41 1.50 -3.35 -3.04
N LEU A 42 1.96 -3.11 -1.81
CA LEU A 42 1.37 -3.71 -0.60
C LEU A 42 -0.10 -3.33 -0.44
N ASN A 43 -0.44 -2.05 -0.59
CA ASN A 43 -1.82 -1.57 -0.52
C ASN A 43 -2.73 -2.22 -1.57
N ARG A 44 -2.22 -2.48 -2.79
CA ARG A 44 -2.96 -3.20 -3.83
C ARG A 44 -3.24 -4.64 -3.41
N ILE A 45 -2.25 -5.35 -2.88
CA ILE A 45 -2.42 -6.73 -2.39
C ILE A 45 -3.44 -6.78 -1.26
N ILE A 46 -3.33 -5.89 -0.26
CA ILE A 46 -4.27 -5.80 0.86
C ILE A 46 -5.71 -5.54 0.37
N LYS A 47 -5.91 -4.68 -0.64
CA LYS A 47 -7.24 -4.46 -1.24
C LYS A 47 -7.81 -5.72 -1.89
N MET A 48 -6.98 -6.50 -2.60
CA MET A 48 -7.41 -7.78 -3.17
C MET A 48 -7.80 -8.77 -2.08
N ILE A 49 -7.00 -8.86 -1.02
CA ILE A 49 -7.28 -9.71 0.14
C ILE A 49 -8.59 -9.28 0.82
N LYS A 50 -8.80 -7.98 1.02
CA LYS A 50 -10.05 -7.44 1.59
C LYS A 50 -11.27 -7.88 0.80
N ASN A 51 -11.22 -7.82 -0.53
CA ASN A 51 -12.32 -8.27 -1.37
C ASN A 51 -12.58 -9.79 -1.23
N ARG A 52 -11.53 -10.61 -1.12
CA ARG A 52 -11.65 -12.05 -0.85
C ARG A 52 -12.16 -12.35 0.56
N ALA A 53 -11.81 -11.51 1.52
CA ALA A 53 -12.15 -11.63 2.93
C ALA A 53 -13.56 -11.08 3.26
N SER A 54 -14.36 -10.67 2.28
CA SER A 54 -15.72 -10.12 2.52
C SER A 54 -16.68 -11.11 3.23
N GLY A 55 -16.30 -12.38 3.39
CA GLY A 55 -17.02 -13.39 4.18
C GLY A 55 -16.42 -13.68 5.56
N PHE A 56 -15.37 -12.96 5.98
CA PHE A 56 -14.73 -13.18 7.27
C PHE A 56 -15.58 -12.59 8.40
N ARG A 57 -15.61 -13.30 9.53
CA ARG A 57 -16.42 -12.93 10.70
C ARG A 57 -15.67 -12.04 11.70
N THR A 58 -14.35 -11.94 11.57
CA THR A 58 -13.48 -11.23 12.51
C THR A 58 -12.34 -10.51 11.80
N LEU A 59 -11.79 -9.47 12.44
CA LEU A 59 -10.66 -8.69 11.91
C LEU A 59 -9.33 -9.42 12.08
N GLU A 60 -9.23 -10.31 13.06
CA GLU A 60 -8.09 -11.17 13.31
C GLU A 60 -7.87 -12.08 12.11
N ALA A 61 -8.92 -12.76 11.64
CA ALA A 61 -8.85 -13.60 10.44
C ALA A 61 -8.41 -12.80 9.20
N PHE A 62 -8.85 -11.54 9.08
CA PHE A 62 -8.43 -10.64 8.00
C PHE A 62 -6.95 -10.25 8.12
N SER A 63 -6.46 -10.04 9.34
CA SER A 63 -5.04 -9.74 9.60
C SER A 63 -4.16 -10.96 9.32
N ASP A 64 -4.60 -12.15 9.73
CA ASP A 64 -3.86 -13.41 9.52
C ASP A 64 -3.65 -13.69 8.04
N ILE A 65 -4.67 -13.52 7.20
CA ILE A 65 -4.54 -13.74 5.75
C ILE A 65 -3.61 -12.71 5.11
N ILE A 66 -3.52 -11.48 5.63
CA ILE A 66 -2.54 -10.49 5.18
C ILE A 66 -1.13 -10.98 5.50
N PHE A 67 -0.86 -11.35 6.76
CA PHE A 67 0.46 -11.86 7.17
C PHE A 67 0.84 -13.15 6.43
N LEU A 68 -0.11 -14.05 6.22
CA LEU A 68 0.11 -15.27 5.45
C LEU A 68 0.50 -14.97 3.99
N THR A 69 -0.08 -13.93 3.38
CA THR A 69 0.13 -13.61 1.96
C THR A 69 1.39 -12.80 1.69
N ILE A 70 1.68 -11.80 2.54
CA ILE A 70 2.79 -10.85 2.31
C ILE A 70 3.85 -10.84 3.40
N GLY A 71 3.65 -11.55 4.51
CA GLY A 71 4.57 -11.56 5.66
C GLY A 71 5.83 -12.40 5.47
N GLY A 72 6.00 -13.08 4.33
CA GLY A 72 7.19 -13.87 4.04
C GLY A 72 7.34 -15.13 4.92
N LEU A 73 6.24 -15.64 5.46
CA LEU A 73 6.25 -16.82 6.32
C LEU A 73 6.73 -18.06 5.56
N ASN A 74 7.79 -18.71 6.06
CA ASN A 74 8.28 -19.97 5.50
C ASN A 74 7.39 -21.13 5.98
N ILE A 75 6.28 -21.36 5.27
CA ILE A 75 5.31 -22.43 5.58
C ILE A 75 5.98 -23.81 5.66
N PRO A 76 6.85 -24.23 4.72
CA PRO A 76 7.54 -25.51 4.84
C PRO A 76 8.36 -25.67 6.13
N ALA A 77 9.03 -24.61 6.59
CA ALA A 77 9.79 -24.64 7.84
C ALA A 77 8.90 -24.85 9.07
N GLN A 78 7.64 -24.39 9.03
CA GLN A 78 6.67 -24.57 10.13
C GLN A 78 6.07 -25.98 10.16
N ILE A 79 6.15 -26.74 9.07
CA ILE A 79 5.64 -28.12 9.00
C ILE A 79 6.70 -29.05 9.59
N PRO A 80 6.36 -29.87 10.61
CA PRO A 80 7.27 -30.89 11.14
C PRO A 80 7.78 -31.81 10.03
N VAL A 81 9.06 -32.20 10.10
CA VAL A 81 9.75 -32.94 9.03
C VAL A 81 8.96 -34.18 8.58
N LYS A 82 8.33 -34.89 9.52
CA LYS A 82 7.52 -36.09 9.26
C LYS A 82 6.26 -35.86 8.39
N PHE A 83 5.88 -34.61 8.13
CA PHE A 83 4.70 -34.24 7.36
C PHE A 83 5.02 -33.46 6.08
N ARG A 84 6.30 -33.25 5.74
CA ARG A 84 6.68 -32.57 4.50
C ARG A 84 6.49 -33.52 3.32
N ALA A 85 5.78 -33.09 2.28
CA ALA A 85 5.75 -33.81 1.01
C ALA A 85 7.13 -33.74 0.35
N ILE A 86 7.64 -34.89 -0.12
CA ILE A 86 8.92 -35.03 -0.83
C ILE A 86 8.81 -34.39 -2.20
#